data_AF-A0A5N8XGJ0-F1
#
_entry.id   AF-A0A5N8XGJ0-F1
#
_cell.length_a   1.000
_cell.length_b   1.000
_cell.length_c   1.000
_cell.angle_alpha   90.00
_cell.angle_beta   90.00
_cell.angle_gamma   90.00
#
_symmetry.space_group_name_H-M   'P 1'
#
loop_
_entity.id
_entity.type
_entity.pdbx_description
1 polymer ?
#
loop_
_entity_poly.entity_id
_entity_poly.type
_entity_poly.pdbx_seq_one_letter_code
_entity_poly.pdbx_strand_id
1 'polypeptide(L)'
;MGVRRMNPHPPTTSDASEAVTPQSLRRQYESGATVDEVVTASGLSYGSVLNRLHDAGTVMRTSWQTRRMRQNPQARQRLATHLRTLYEQHGATLTELAATAGDSRRAARRLLIEAGGTVRTTQQTLRMRSAARAPERQKLALSLRARYEAGATVPELAEECNYSVATVYRLLHQAKTRMRPQHRHGSAHRDGNRL
;
A
#
# COMPACT_ATOMS: atom_id res chain seq x y z
N MET A 1 11.60 56.16 68.78
CA MET A 1 12.94 55.55 68.74
C MET A 1 12.85 54.24 67.98
N GLY A 2 13.66 54.04 66.93
CA GLY A 2 13.87 52.72 66.31
C GLY A 2 13.67 52.67 64.79
N VAL A 3 14.63 53.20 64.05
CA VAL A 3 14.68 53.23 62.58
C VAL A 3 15.10 51.87 62.01
N ARG A 4 14.53 51.53 60.85
CA ARG A 4 14.98 50.61 59.78
C ARG A 4 16.24 49.75 60.03
N ARG A 5 16.12 48.45 59.74
CA ARG A 5 17.09 47.76 58.87
C ARG A 5 16.38 47.03 57.74
N MET A 6 16.66 47.54 56.56
CA MET A 6 16.31 47.04 55.24
C MET A 6 17.61 46.43 54.69
N ASN A 7 17.56 45.17 54.22
CA ASN A 7 18.36 44.58 53.12
C ASN A 7 18.40 43.05 53.22
N PRO A 8 18.55 42.33 52.10
CA PRO A 8 17.82 42.46 50.85
C PRO A 8 17.17 41.12 50.46
N HIS A 9 16.16 41.16 49.60
CA HIS A 9 15.68 39.94 48.95
C HIS A 9 16.80 39.32 48.10
N PRO A 10 17.06 38.00 48.19
CA PRO A 10 17.79 37.32 47.14
C PRO A 10 16.91 37.30 45.88
N PRO A 11 17.43 37.67 44.69
CA PRO A 11 16.70 37.43 43.46
C PRO A 11 16.85 35.93 43.16
N THR A 12 15.79 35.16 43.35
CA THR A 12 15.66 33.88 42.66
C THR A 12 14.50 34.02 41.70
N THR A 13 14.86 34.41 40.49
CA THR A 13 14.13 34.20 39.25
C THR A 13 13.48 32.82 39.27
N SER A 14 12.18 32.79 39.55
CA SER A 14 11.32 31.64 39.28
C SER A 14 10.11 32.07 38.45
N ASP A 15 10.38 32.92 37.47
CA ASP A 15 9.55 33.01 36.28
C ASP A 15 10.40 32.54 35.10
N ALA A 16 9.82 31.65 34.29
CA ALA A 16 10.32 31.20 32.99
C ALA A 16 11.34 30.03 32.93
N SER A 17 11.08 28.95 33.67
CA SER A 17 11.12 27.63 33.03
C SER A 17 9.83 26.92 33.40
N GLU A 18 8.83 27.12 32.54
CA GLU A 18 7.42 26.72 32.73
C GLU A 18 7.32 25.39 33.44
N ALA A 19 6.78 25.43 34.67
CA ALA A 19 6.81 24.31 35.58
C ALA A 19 6.22 23.07 34.89
N VAL A 20 7.10 22.12 34.57
CA VAL A 20 6.70 20.78 34.15
C VAL A 20 5.99 20.14 35.34
N THR A 21 4.69 20.37 35.42
CA THR A 21 3.85 19.91 36.51
C THR A 21 3.72 18.39 36.47
N PRO A 22 3.59 17.73 37.62
CA PRO A 22 3.29 16.29 37.68
C PRO A 22 2.07 15.93 36.81
N GLN A 23 1.05 16.79 36.78
CA GLN A 23 -0.12 16.59 35.95
C GLN A 23 0.15 16.74 34.43
N SER A 24 1.07 17.61 33.99
CA SER A 24 1.39 17.74 32.55
C SER A 24 2.21 16.55 32.04
N LEU A 25 3.14 16.03 32.85
CA LEU A 25 3.88 14.80 32.56
C LEU A 25 2.94 13.59 32.49
N ARG A 26 2.01 13.51 33.43
CA ARG A 26 0.97 12.48 33.44
C ARG A 26 0.13 12.53 32.17
N ARG A 27 -0.33 13.71 31.74
CA ARG A 27 -1.08 13.87 30.48
C ARG A 27 -0.28 13.42 29.26
N GLN A 28 1.02 13.71 29.18
CA GLN A 28 1.87 13.27 28.07
C GLN A 28 2.13 11.76 28.10
N TYR A 29 2.41 11.22 29.29
CA TYR A 29 2.57 9.78 29.45
C TYR A 29 1.28 9.08 29.07
N GLU A 30 0.13 9.47 29.63
CA GLU A 30 -1.21 8.92 29.37
C GLU A 30 -1.66 9.07 27.91
N SER A 31 -1.21 10.09 27.17
CA SER A 31 -1.49 10.25 25.72
C SER A 31 -0.72 9.27 24.83
N GLY A 32 0.23 8.51 25.40
CA GLY A 32 0.90 7.41 24.74
C GLY A 32 2.40 7.60 24.56
N ALA A 33 2.93 8.74 25.01
CA ALA A 33 4.36 8.92 25.11
C ALA A 33 4.94 7.95 26.16
N THR A 34 6.12 7.42 25.87
CA THR A 34 6.84 6.60 26.86
C THR A 34 7.50 7.46 27.91
N VAL A 35 7.87 6.87 29.06
CA VAL A 35 8.59 7.59 30.11
C VAL A 35 9.83 8.28 29.52
N ASP A 36 10.55 7.63 28.60
CA ASP A 36 11.73 8.19 27.94
C ASP A 36 11.41 9.38 27.00
N GLU A 37 10.30 9.32 26.27
CA GLU A 37 9.84 10.42 25.40
C GLU A 37 9.38 11.62 26.22
N VAL A 38 8.73 11.37 27.37
CA VAL A 38 8.33 12.38 28.35
C VAL A 38 9.57 13.01 29.03
N VAL A 39 10.58 12.22 29.36
CA VAL A 39 11.89 12.68 29.87
C VAL A 39 12.57 13.59 28.86
N THR A 40 12.62 13.18 27.60
CA THR A 40 13.26 13.95 26.53
C THR A 40 12.54 15.28 26.27
N ALA A 41 11.21 15.28 26.29
CA ALA A 41 10.39 16.46 26.06
C ALA A 41 10.39 17.44 27.25
N SER A 42 10.57 16.94 28.48
CA SER A 42 10.57 17.75 29.69
C SER A 42 11.95 18.20 30.17
N GLY A 43 13.03 17.58 29.67
CA GLY A 43 14.40 17.86 30.11
C GLY A 43 14.72 17.44 31.55
N LEU A 44 13.83 16.69 32.20
CA LEU A 44 13.99 16.23 33.58
C LEU A 44 14.71 14.89 33.66
N SER A 45 15.32 14.58 34.81
CA SER A 45 15.91 13.26 35.02
C SER A 45 14.83 12.17 35.07
N TYR A 46 15.16 10.97 34.58
CA TYR A 46 14.24 9.83 34.51
C TYR A 46 13.55 9.51 35.84
N GLY A 47 14.32 9.46 36.93
CA GLY A 47 13.79 9.26 38.28
C GLY A 47 12.87 10.39 38.73
N SER A 48 13.14 11.64 38.33
CA SER A 48 12.24 12.77 38.62
C SER A 48 10.94 12.68 37.86
N VAL A 49 10.95 12.21 36.61
CA VAL A 49 9.73 11.98 35.83
C VAL A 49 8.91 10.84 36.44
N LEU A 50 9.54 9.73 36.82
CA LEU A 50 8.83 8.64 37.49
C LEU A 50 8.24 9.06 38.84
N ASN A 51 9.02 9.76 39.67
CA ASN A 51 8.53 10.27 40.94
C ASN A 51 7.35 11.22 40.73
N ARG A 52 7.46 12.16 39.79
CA ARG A 52 6.34 13.08 39.46
C ARG A 52 5.14 12.35 38.87
N LEU A 53 5.33 11.30 38.07
CA LEU A 53 4.24 10.47 37.56
C LEU A 53 3.57 9.69 38.70
N HIS A 54 4.33 9.17 39.65
CA HIS A 54 3.82 8.49 40.84
C HIS A 54 3.12 9.45 41.81
N ASP A 55 3.67 10.64 42.04
CA ASP A 55 3.07 11.73 42.83
C ASP A 55 1.75 12.18 42.22
N ALA A 56 1.67 12.18 40.88
CA ALA A 56 0.43 12.41 40.16
C ALA A 56 -0.53 11.20 40.17
N GLY A 57 -0.20 10.11 40.86
CA GLY A 57 -1.01 8.89 40.96
C GLY A 57 -1.09 8.06 39.68
N THR A 58 -0.10 8.15 38.79
CA THR A 58 -0.12 7.47 37.50
C THR A 58 0.21 5.99 37.65
N VAL A 59 -0.68 5.11 37.17
CA VAL A 59 -0.39 3.67 37.10
C VAL A 59 0.54 3.41 35.91
N MET A 60 1.70 2.82 36.18
CA MET A 60 2.69 2.54 35.14
C MET A 60 2.18 1.45 34.19
N ARG A 61 2.33 1.68 32.89
CA ARG A 61 1.94 0.73 31.86
C ARG A 61 2.91 -0.45 31.83
N THR A 62 2.36 -1.63 31.52
CA THR A 62 3.18 -2.82 31.27
C THR A 62 3.88 -2.74 29.91
N SER A 63 4.98 -3.49 29.79
CA SER A 63 5.76 -3.58 28.57
C SER A 63 4.97 -4.06 27.34
N TRP A 64 3.98 -4.96 27.51
CA TRP A 64 3.09 -5.43 26.43
C TRP A 64 2.06 -4.38 25.99
N GLN A 65 1.55 -3.58 26.94
CA GLN A 65 0.62 -2.47 26.66
C GLN A 65 1.30 -1.37 25.83
N THR A 66 2.56 -1.03 26.16
CA THR A 66 3.38 -0.11 25.35
C THR A 66 3.71 -0.69 23.97
N ARG A 67 3.97 -2.01 23.88
CA ARG A 67 4.28 -2.71 22.62
C ARG A 67 3.08 -2.76 21.65
N ARG A 68 1.84 -2.83 22.16
CA ARG A 68 0.59 -2.70 21.38
C ARG A 68 0.34 -1.25 20.92
N MET A 69 0.67 -0.26 21.75
CA MET A 69 0.61 1.16 21.36
C MET A 69 1.63 1.52 20.28
N ARG A 70 2.74 0.77 20.22
CA ARG A 70 3.80 0.85 19.20
C ARG A 70 3.69 -0.21 18.08
N GLN A 71 2.52 -0.74 17.73
CA GLN A 71 2.35 -1.34 16.40
C GLN A 71 2.18 -0.22 15.35
N ASN A 72 3.16 0.16 14.54
CA ASN A 72 4.47 0.71 14.84
C ASN A 72 4.58 1.89 13.86
N PRO A 73 4.46 3.15 14.28
CA PRO A 73 4.03 4.25 13.40
C PRO A 73 4.96 4.44 12.19
N GLN A 74 6.27 4.24 12.35
CA GLN A 74 7.22 4.29 11.23
C GLN A 74 7.16 3.06 10.33
N ALA A 75 6.97 1.85 10.88
CA ALA A 75 6.80 0.64 10.08
C ALA A 75 5.49 0.69 9.29
N ARG A 76 4.45 1.26 9.90
CA ARG A 76 3.17 1.58 9.26
C ARG A 76 3.37 2.57 8.11
N GLN A 77 4.18 3.61 8.31
CA GLN A 77 4.50 4.57 7.26
C GLN A 77 5.28 3.92 6.10
N ARG A 78 6.30 3.10 6.39
CA ARG A 78 7.07 2.38 5.35
C ARG A 78 6.19 1.40 4.58
N LEU A 79 5.34 0.66 5.27
CA LEU A 79 4.36 -0.23 4.66
C LEU A 79 3.39 0.57 3.78
N ALA A 80 2.88 1.69 4.27
CA ALA A 80 2.01 2.59 3.51
C ALA A 80 2.69 3.11 2.22
N THR A 81 3.94 3.55 2.31
CA THR A 81 4.73 3.96 1.15
C THR A 81 4.97 2.81 0.17
N HIS A 82 5.29 1.61 0.66
CA HIS A 82 5.48 0.43 -0.19
C HIS A 82 4.19 -0.01 -0.89
N LEU A 83 3.07 -0.01 -0.18
CA LEU A 83 1.76 -0.28 -0.78
C LEU A 83 1.41 0.77 -1.83
N ARG A 84 1.80 2.03 -1.62
CA ARG A 84 1.64 3.10 -2.61
C ARG A 84 2.50 2.85 -3.85
N THR A 85 3.75 2.46 -3.75
CA THR A 85 4.57 2.17 -4.95
C THR A 85 4.03 0.96 -5.71
N LEU A 86 3.66 -0.12 -5.02
CA LEU A 86 3.00 -1.28 -5.64
C LEU A 86 1.71 -0.90 -6.36
N TYR A 87 0.91 -0.04 -5.74
CA TYR A 87 -0.29 0.48 -6.34
C TYR A 87 0.05 1.33 -7.56
N GLU A 88 0.76 2.44 -7.39
CA GLU A 88 1.03 3.47 -8.39
C GLU A 88 1.84 2.95 -9.59
N GLN A 89 2.95 2.26 -9.33
CA GLN A 89 3.91 1.86 -10.36
C GLN A 89 3.61 0.48 -10.94
N HIS A 90 3.18 -0.47 -10.12
CA HIS A 90 2.96 -1.86 -10.55
C HIS A 90 1.48 -2.18 -10.83
N GLY A 91 0.58 -1.22 -10.60
CA GLY A 91 -0.85 -1.41 -10.88
C GLY A 91 -1.54 -2.43 -9.98
N ALA A 92 -0.98 -2.69 -8.79
CA ALA A 92 -1.56 -3.64 -7.83
C ALA A 92 -2.98 -3.24 -7.43
N THR A 93 -3.83 -4.24 -7.17
CA THR A 93 -5.20 -4.04 -6.70
C THR A 93 -5.27 -3.98 -5.18
N LEU A 94 -6.33 -3.38 -4.62
CA LEU A 94 -6.53 -3.31 -3.17
C LEU A 94 -6.55 -4.70 -2.48
N THR A 95 -6.95 -5.75 -3.19
CA THR A 95 -6.93 -7.13 -2.71
C THR A 95 -5.53 -7.70 -2.67
N GLU A 96 -4.70 -7.41 -3.67
CA GLU A 96 -3.29 -7.81 -3.68
C GLU A 96 -2.51 -7.04 -2.60
N LEU A 97 -2.77 -5.74 -2.43
CA LEU A 97 -2.19 -4.94 -1.34
C LEU A 97 -2.56 -5.48 0.05
N ALA A 98 -3.79 -5.97 0.22
CA ALA A 98 -4.25 -6.60 1.45
C ALA A 98 -3.48 -7.90 1.75
N ALA A 99 -3.31 -8.75 0.74
CA ALA A 99 -2.51 -9.97 0.85
C ALA A 99 -1.04 -9.65 1.20
N THR A 100 -0.45 -8.63 0.58
CA THR A 100 0.93 -8.18 0.86
C THR A 100 1.09 -7.61 2.27
N ALA A 101 0.08 -6.89 2.77
CA ALA A 101 0.09 -6.35 4.12
C ALA A 101 -0.22 -7.38 5.21
N GLY A 102 -0.66 -8.60 4.84
CA GLY A 102 -1.19 -9.60 5.78
C GLY A 102 -2.45 -9.12 6.50
N ASP A 103 -3.20 -8.22 5.87
CA ASP A 103 -4.18 -7.38 6.53
C ASP A 103 -5.48 -7.29 5.71
N SER A 104 -6.52 -6.64 6.26
CA SER A 104 -7.78 -6.50 5.54
C SER A 104 -7.68 -5.51 4.36
N ARG A 105 -8.52 -5.69 3.33
CA ARG A 105 -8.67 -4.72 2.21
C ARG A 105 -8.94 -3.28 2.69
N ARG A 106 -9.66 -3.14 3.80
CA ARG A 106 -9.96 -1.85 4.43
C ARG A 106 -8.71 -1.23 5.06
N ALA A 107 -7.88 -2.04 5.72
CA ALA A 107 -6.60 -1.60 6.29
C ALA A 107 -5.62 -1.18 5.20
N ALA A 108 -5.49 -1.96 4.12
CA ALA A 108 -4.66 -1.62 2.97
C ALA A 108 -5.10 -0.32 2.28
N ARG A 109 -6.41 -0.10 2.11
CA ARG A 109 -6.94 1.18 1.59
C ARG A 109 -6.59 2.35 2.51
N ARG A 110 -6.70 2.17 3.83
CA ARG A 110 -6.38 3.20 4.81
C ARG A 110 -4.89 3.56 4.78
N LEU A 111 -4.01 2.58 4.71
CA LEU A 111 -2.56 2.78 4.56
C LEU A 111 -2.23 3.52 3.26
N LEU A 112 -2.89 3.17 2.15
CA LEU A 112 -2.69 3.87 0.89
C LEU A 112 -3.02 5.37 0.99
N ILE A 113 -4.14 5.71 1.64
CA ILE A 113 -4.56 7.10 1.86
C ILE A 113 -3.61 7.81 2.85
N GLU A 114 -3.17 7.12 3.91
CA GLU A 114 -2.18 7.65 4.87
C GLU A 114 -0.82 7.96 4.20
N ALA A 115 -0.45 7.26 3.12
CA ALA A 115 0.71 7.57 2.28
C ALA A 115 0.44 8.64 1.20
N GLY A 116 -0.74 9.26 1.18
CA GLY A 116 -1.14 10.27 0.20
C GLY A 116 -1.56 9.73 -1.17
N GLY A 117 -1.83 8.42 -1.27
CA GLY A 117 -2.33 7.80 -2.49
C GLY A 117 -3.85 7.96 -2.67
N THR A 118 -4.30 8.02 -3.92
CA THR A 118 -5.74 8.06 -4.24
C THR A 118 -6.24 6.71 -4.76
N VAL A 119 -7.49 6.38 -4.45
CA VAL A 119 -8.12 5.16 -4.98
C VAL A 119 -8.49 5.41 -6.44
N ARG A 120 -8.19 4.42 -7.28
CA ARG A 120 -8.42 4.48 -8.72
C ARG A 120 -9.84 4.03 -9.02
N THR A 121 -10.35 4.51 -10.14
CA THR A 121 -11.57 3.94 -10.70
C THR A 121 -11.29 2.57 -11.31
N THR A 122 -12.33 1.74 -11.39
CA THR A 122 -12.26 0.43 -12.05
C THR A 122 -11.75 0.56 -13.49
N GLN A 123 -12.15 1.62 -14.21
CA GLN A 123 -11.68 1.87 -15.58
C GLN A 123 -10.18 2.17 -15.64
N GLN A 124 -9.65 2.94 -14.70
CA GLN A 124 -8.21 3.22 -14.62
C GLN A 124 -7.42 1.93 -14.35
N THR A 125 -7.90 1.07 -13.44
CA THR A 125 -7.27 -0.23 -13.17
C THR A 125 -7.29 -1.14 -14.40
N LEU A 126 -8.41 -1.21 -15.13
CA LEU A 126 -8.51 -1.99 -16.36
C LEU A 126 -7.54 -1.50 -17.44
N ARG A 127 -7.45 -0.18 -17.65
CA ARG A 127 -6.50 0.41 -18.61
C ARG A 127 -5.05 0.06 -18.26
N MET A 128 -4.65 0.23 -17.00
CA MET A 128 -3.28 -0.09 -16.56
C MET A 128 -2.95 -1.58 -16.73
N ARG A 129 -3.86 -2.48 -16.35
CA ARG A 129 -3.64 -3.92 -16.52
C ARG A 129 -3.57 -4.33 -17.99
N SER A 130 -4.43 -3.74 -18.83
CA SER A 130 -4.40 -3.97 -20.28
C SER A 130 -3.08 -3.49 -20.89
N ALA A 131 -2.54 -2.36 -20.43
CA ALA A 131 -1.25 -1.83 -20.85
C ALA A 131 -0.09 -2.72 -20.37
N ALA A 132 -0.11 -3.17 -19.11
CA ALA A 132 0.91 -4.07 -18.57
C ALA A 132 0.98 -5.41 -19.32
N ARG A 133 -0.17 -5.94 -19.77
CA ARG A 133 -0.25 -7.18 -20.57
C ARG A 133 -0.07 -6.97 -22.07
N ALA A 134 -0.06 -5.72 -22.55
CA ALA A 134 0.11 -5.39 -23.96
C ALA A 134 1.39 -5.99 -24.58
N PRO A 135 2.59 -5.95 -23.95
CA PRO A 135 3.81 -6.50 -24.56
C PRO A 135 3.73 -8.03 -24.72
N GLU A 136 3.25 -8.76 -23.71
CA GLU A 136 3.08 -10.21 -23.78
C GLU A 136 2.08 -10.60 -24.87
N ARG A 137 0.94 -9.89 -24.91
CA ARG A 137 -0.09 -10.09 -25.93
C ARG A 137 0.44 -9.78 -27.32
N GLN A 138 1.30 -8.78 -27.47
CA GLN A 138 1.95 -8.45 -28.74
C GLN A 138 2.91 -9.55 -29.19
N LYS A 139 3.75 -10.08 -28.27
CA LYS A 139 4.63 -11.21 -28.57
C LYS A 139 3.85 -12.43 -29.05
N LEU A 140 2.74 -12.74 -28.37
CA LEU A 140 1.85 -13.83 -28.74
C LEU A 140 1.16 -13.60 -30.09
N ALA A 141 0.72 -12.38 -30.37
CA ALA A 141 0.14 -12.02 -31.66
C ALA A 141 1.16 -12.21 -32.81
N LEU A 142 2.43 -11.85 -32.59
CA LEU A 142 3.50 -12.05 -33.56
C LEU A 142 3.86 -13.53 -33.76
N SER A 143 3.88 -14.33 -32.70
CA SER A 143 4.15 -15.77 -32.83
C SER A 143 3.04 -16.49 -33.60
N LEU A 144 1.77 -16.17 -33.33
CA LEU A 144 0.63 -16.68 -34.10
C LEU A 144 0.70 -16.24 -35.57
N ARG A 145 1.10 -15.00 -35.83
CA ARG A 145 1.29 -14.51 -37.19
C ARG A 145 2.34 -15.33 -37.94
N ALA A 146 3.50 -15.56 -37.35
CA ALA A 146 4.57 -16.34 -37.99
C ALA A 146 4.09 -17.76 -38.36
N ARG A 147 3.34 -18.40 -37.47
CA ARG A 147 2.77 -19.73 -37.72
C ARG A 147 1.68 -19.73 -38.80
N TYR A 148 0.82 -18.72 -38.80
CA TYR A 148 -0.20 -18.53 -39.83
C TYR A 148 0.44 -18.29 -41.21
N GLU A 149 1.48 -17.45 -41.27
CA GLU A 149 2.23 -17.18 -42.50
C GLU A 149 2.96 -18.45 -42.98
N ALA A 150 3.45 -19.30 -42.07
CA ALA A 150 4.06 -20.59 -42.39
C ALA A 150 3.08 -21.67 -42.90
N GLY A 151 1.77 -21.46 -42.80
CA GLY A 151 0.78 -22.39 -43.37
C GLY A 151 -0.37 -22.78 -42.46
N ALA A 152 -0.23 -22.62 -41.14
CA ALA A 152 -1.24 -23.05 -40.18
C ALA A 152 -2.57 -22.31 -40.37
N THR A 153 -3.68 -23.03 -40.24
CA THR A 153 -5.02 -22.44 -40.33
C THR A 153 -5.46 -21.85 -38.98
N VAL A 154 -6.43 -20.94 -39.01
CA VAL A 154 -6.94 -20.31 -37.77
C VAL A 154 -7.57 -21.34 -36.81
N PRO A 155 -8.33 -22.36 -37.27
CA PRO A 155 -8.82 -23.43 -36.40
C PRO A 155 -7.70 -24.24 -35.74
N GLU A 156 -6.67 -24.65 -36.48
CA GLU A 156 -5.52 -25.38 -35.93
C GLU A 156 -4.79 -24.56 -34.86
N LEU A 157 -4.54 -23.26 -35.13
CA LEU A 157 -3.94 -22.36 -34.15
C LEU A 157 -4.78 -22.18 -32.88
N ALA A 158 -6.11 -22.21 -33.02
CA ALA A 158 -7.04 -22.09 -31.90
C ALA A 158 -6.98 -23.32 -30.99
N GLU A 159 -6.97 -24.51 -31.58
CA GLU A 159 -6.85 -25.78 -30.85
C GLU A 159 -5.49 -25.90 -30.16
N GLU A 160 -4.39 -25.68 -30.90
CA GLU A 160 -3.04 -25.85 -30.36
C GLU A 160 -2.70 -24.87 -29.23
N CYS A 161 -3.24 -23.65 -29.29
CA CYS A 161 -3.00 -22.62 -28.27
C CYS A 161 -4.11 -22.52 -27.22
N ASN A 162 -5.11 -23.42 -27.24
CA ASN A 162 -6.28 -23.39 -26.36
C ASN A 162 -6.99 -22.02 -26.33
N TYR A 163 -7.14 -21.38 -27.49
CA TYR A 163 -7.84 -20.12 -27.64
C TYR A 163 -9.09 -20.28 -28.48
N SER A 164 -10.09 -19.41 -28.27
CA SER A 164 -11.21 -19.35 -29.21
C SER A 164 -10.72 -18.86 -30.58
N VAL A 165 -11.33 -19.37 -31.65
CA VAL A 165 -11.10 -18.91 -33.03
C VAL A 165 -11.22 -17.38 -33.15
N ALA A 166 -12.21 -16.79 -32.48
CA ALA A 166 -12.40 -15.33 -32.45
C ALA A 166 -11.23 -14.59 -31.76
N THR A 167 -10.63 -15.18 -30.72
CA THR A 167 -9.44 -14.63 -30.05
C THR A 167 -8.23 -14.66 -30.98
N VAL A 168 -8.03 -15.76 -31.71
CA VAL A 168 -6.94 -15.90 -32.68
C VAL A 168 -7.09 -14.87 -33.82
N TYR A 169 -8.28 -14.73 -34.41
CA TYR A 169 -8.55 -13.67 -35.40
C TYR A 169 -8.22 -12.28 -34.87
N ARG A 170 -8.62 -11.97 -33.63
CA ARG A 170 -8.36 -10.66 -33.00
C ARG A 170 -6.87 -10.40 -32.81
N LEU A 171 -6.10 -11.43 -32.45
CA LEU A 171 -4.64 -11.34 -32.29
C LEU A 171 -3.92 -11.21 -33.63
N LEU A 172 -4.36 -11.94 -34.66
CA LEU A 172 -3.81 -11.81 -36.02
C LEU A 172 -4.09 -10.41 -36.61
N HIS A 173 -5.29 -9.87 -36.40
CA HIS A 173 -5.59 -8.48 -36.76
C HIS A 173 -4.73 -7.47 -35.99
N GLN A 174 -4.50 -7.70 -34.70
CA GLN A 174 -3.61 -6.88 -33.88
C GLN A 174 -2.15 -6.89 -34.40
N ALA A 175 -1.69 -8.03 -34.93
CA ALA A 175 -0.38 -8.16 -35.58
C ALA A 175 -0.32 -7.62 -37.02
N LYS A 176 -1.42 -7.02 -37.51
CA LYS A 176 -1.60 -6.54 -38.89
C LYS A 176 -1.36 -7.65 -39.93
N THR A 177 -1.72 -8.88 -39.61
CA THR A 177 -1.59 -10.01 -40.52
C THR A 177 -2.56 -9.85 -41.69
N ARG A 178 -2.06 -10.05 -42.92
CA ARG A 178 -2.94 -10.15 -44.10
C ARG A 178 -3.66 -11.49 -44.04
N MET A 179 -4.96 -11.45 -43.84
CA MET A 179 -5.77 -12.66 -43.82
C MET A 179 -5.78 -13.28 -45.21
N ARG A 180 -5.50 -14.58 -45.29
CA ARG A 180 -5.67 -15.33 -46.53
C ARG A 180 -7.16 -15.29 -46.90
N PRO A 181 -7.50 -15.21 -48.19
CA PRO A 181 -8.87 -15.36 -48.64
C PRO A 181 -9.44 -16.61 -47.99
N GLN A 182 -10.67 -16.53 -47.46
CA GLN A 182 -11.38 -17.72 -47.04
C GLN A 182 -11.49 -18.61 -48.27
N HIS A 183 -10.60 -19.58 -48.40
CA HIS A 183 -10.90 -20.76 -49.16
C HIS A 183 -12.10 -21.34 -48.44
N ARG A 184 -13.29 -21.15 -49.03
CA ARG A 184 -14.41 -22.03 -48.76
C ARG A 184 -13.78 -23.41 -48.87
N HIS A 185 -13.63 -24.10 -47.74
CA HIS A 185 -13.54 -25.53 -47.80
C HIS A 185 -14.79 -25.90 -48.58
N GLY A 186 -14.60 -26.26 -49.84
CA GLY A 186 -15.64 -26.90 -50.60
C GLY A 186 -16.09 -28.01 -49.68
N SER A 187 -17.33 -27.94 -49.24
CA SER A 187 -18.01 -29.09 -48.71
C SER A 187 -17.99 -30.10 -49.85
N ALA A 188 -16.91 -30.87 -49.94
CA ALA A 188 -16.93 -32.20 -50.49
C ALA A 188 -17.72 -33.03 -49.48
N HIS A 189 -19.01 -32.69 -49.38
CA HIS A 189 -20.02 -33.55 -48.82
C HIS A 189 -20.01 -34.72 -49.78
N ARG A 190 -19.27 -35.75 -49.37
CA ARG A 190 -19.45 -37.16 -49.69
C ARG A 190 -20.85 -37.38 -50.26
N ASP A 191 -20.96 -37.46 -51.59
CA ASP A 191 -22.08 -38.11 -52.25
C ASP A 191 -21.93 -39.60 -51.95
N GLY A 192 -22.51 -39.97 -50.82
CA GLY A 192 -22.59 -41.33 -50.33
C GLY A 192 -24.05 -41.69 -50.22
N ASN A 193 -24.55 -42.33 -51.27
CA ASN A 193 -25.56 -43.38 -51.21
C ASN A 193 -27.04 -42.96 -51.06
N ARG A 194 -27.78 -43.04 -52.17
CA ARG A 194 -29.13 -43.64 -52.25
C ARG A 194 -29.55 -43.76 -53.71
N LEU A 195 -29.55 -44.99 -54.23
CA LEU A 195 -30.70 -45.72 -54.77
C LEU A 195 -30.31 -47.19 -54.92
#